data_AF-A0A0F5LVW8-F1
#
_entry.id   AF-A0A0F5LVW8-F1
#
_cell.length_a   1.000
_cell.length_b   1.000
_cell.length_c   1.000
_cell.angle_alpha   90.00
_cell.angle_beta   90.00
_cell.angle_gamma   90.00
#
_symmetry.space_group_name_H-M   'P 1'
#
loop_
_entity.id
_entity.type
_entity.pdbx_description
1 polymer ?
#
loop_
_entity_poly.entity_id
_entity_poly.type
_entity_poly.pdbx_seq_one_letter_code
_entity_poly.pdbx_strand_id
1 'polypeptide(L)'
;MSLEQQRSSVPVWAFLLASIVLVVVAFAAVWFAIPGPDTSNHLVSPSGKASIELGELCGDAACTRVAILEVTGSDGAKTRTGCPLTLAGTTPLFTSVSAVWAADETSVQLAYASATGTPGVLTINLADCTLTD
;
A
#
# COMPACT_ATOMS: atom_id res chain seq x y z
N MET A 1 -17.60 -39.38 49.51
CA MET A 1 -16.60 -38.89 48.53
C MET A 1 -16.64 -37.37 48.57
N SER A 2 -15.70 -36.77 49.29
CA SER A 2 -15.64 -35.31 49.43
C SER A 2 -14.92 -34.78 48.19
N LEU A 3 -15.60 -33.95 47.40
CA LEU A 3 -15.00 -33.22 46.29
C LEU A 3 -14.07 -32.17 46.91
N GLU A 4 -12.76 -32.46 46.91
CA GLU A 4 -11.73 -31.47 47.21
C GLU A 4 -11.90 -30.27 46.27
N GLN A 5 -12.43 -29.20 46.84
CA GLN A 5 -12.58 -27.91 46.18
C GLN A 5 -11.18 -27.32 46.00
N GLN A 6 -10.55 -27.67 44.89
CA GLN A 6 -9.25 -27.18 44.47
C GLN A 6 -9.33 -25.66 44.28
N ARG A 7 -9.07 -24.89 45.35
CA ARG A 7 -8.95 -23.43 45.31
C ARG A 7 -7.82 -23.10 44.36
N SER A 8 -8.15 -22.67 43.15
CA SER A 8 -7.18 -22.13 42.21
C SER A 8 -6.41 -21.01 42.91
N SER A 9 -5.12 -21.24 43.17
CA SER A 9 -4.23 -20.34 43.90
C SER A 9 -3.69 -19.21 43.03
N VAL A 10 -4.20 -19.08 41.80
CA VAL A 10 -3.79 -18.03 40.87
C VAL A 10 -4.56 -16.76 41.24
N PRO A 11 -3.88 -15.71 41.69
CA PRO A 11 -4.56 -14.49 42.04
C PRO A 11 -5.09 -13.81 40.78
N VAL A 12 -6.29 -13.23 40.86
CA VAL A 12 -7.00 -12.64 39.70
C VAL A 12 -6.14 -11.61 38.95
N TRP A 13 -5.30 -10.85 39.65
CA TRP A 13 -4.38 -9.88 39.03
C TRP A 13 -3.35 -10.54 38.10
N ALA A 14 -2.87 -11.74 38.43
CA ALA A 14 -1.93 -12.47 37.59
C ALA A 14 -2.61 -12.94 36.29
N PHE A 15 -3.86 -13.39 36.38
CA PHE A 15 -4.66 -13.74 35.20
C PHE A 15 -4.92 -12.52 34.29
N LEU A 16 -5.22 -11.36 34.89
CA LEU A 16 -5.41 -10.11 34.13
C LEU A 16 -4.14 -9.67 33.42
N LEU A 17 -2.98 -9.68 34.11
CA LEU A 17 -1.71 -9.35 33.48
C LEU A 17 -1.36 -10.31 32.34
N ALA A 18 -1.52 -11.62 32.54
CA ALA A 18 -1.28 -12.60 31.49
C ALA A 18 -2.18 -12.37 30.27
N SER A 19 -3.45 -12.02 30.49
CA SER A 19 -4.40 -11.72 29.42
C SER A 19 -4.01 -10.46 28.64
N ILE A 20 -3.61 -9.39 29.34
CA ILE A 20 -3.14 -8.14 28.69
C ILE A 20 -1.89 -8.42 27.85
N VAL A 21 -0.92 -9.15 28.41
CA VAL A 21 0.30 -9.51 27.69
C VAL A 21 -0.04 -10.31 26.42
N LEU A 22 -0.94 -11.29 26.51
CA LEU A 22 -1.36 -12.08 25.35
C LEU A 22 -2.01 -11.21 24.27
N VAL A 23 -2.88 -10.27 24.65
CA VAL A 23 -3.51 -9.33 23.70
C VAL A 23 -2.45 -8.46 23.03
N VAL A 24 -1.52 -7.87 23.79
CA VAL A 24 -0.46 -7.01 23.25
C VAL A 24 0.43 -7.77 22.28
N VAL A 25 0.82 -9.01 22.62
CA VAL A 25 1.64 -9.86 21.75
C VAL A 25 0.89 -10.19 20.45
N ALA A 26 -0.41 -10.50 20.52
CA ALA A 26 -1.22 -10.76 19.33
C ALA A 26 -1.31 -9.52 18.42
N PHE A 27 -1.53 -8.33 19.00
CA PHE A 27 -1.55 -7.08 18.23
C PHE A 27 -0.19 -6.79 17.57
N ALA A 28 0.91 -7.00 18.30
CA ALA A 28 2.25 -6.85 17.75
C ALA A 28 2.50 -7.84 16.60
N ALA A 29 2.14 -9.11 16.76
CA ALA A 29 2.29 -10.13 15.73
C ALA A 29 1.54 -9.77 14.45
N VAL A 30 0.30 -9.29 14.56
CA VAL A 30 -0.49 -8.82 13.40
C VAL A 30 0.15 -7.60 12.75
N TRP A 31 0.62 -6.64 13.55
CA TRP A 31 1.25 -5.42 13.04
C TRP A 31 2.52 -5.72 12.23
N PHE A 32 3.35 -6.65 12.71
CA PHE A 32 4.60 -7.02 12.02
C PHE A 32 4.42 -8.06 10.91
N ALA A 33 3.26 -8.71 10.81
CA ALA A 33 2.99 -9.70 9.77
C ALA A 33 2.61 -9.08 8.41
N ILE A 34 2.26 -7.81 8.35
CA ILE A 34 1.89 -7.12 7.11
C ILE A 34 3.15 -6.46 6.54
N PRO A 35 3.77 -7.02 5.48
CA PRO A 35 4.92 -6.39 4.86
C PRO A 35 4.51 -5.03 4.29
N GLY A 36 5.35 -4.02 4.54
CA GLY A 36 5.25 -2.73 3.85
C GLY A 36 5.57 -2.89 2.36
N PRO A 37 5.19 -1.92 1.52
CA PRO A 37 5.54 -1.96 0.10
C PRO A 37 7.06 -1.85 -0.09
N ASP A 38 7.60 -2.58 -1.07
CA ASP A 38 9.02 -2.53 -1.44
C ASP A 38 9.41 -1.18 -2.03
N THR A 39 8.48 -0.53 -2.73
CA THR A 39 8.63 0.81 -3.27
C THR A 39 7.35 1.60 -3.05
N SER A 40 7.49 2.89 -2.76
CA SER A 40 6.37 3.83 -2.62
C SER A 40 6.76 5.18 -3.22
N ASN A 41 5.99 5.64 -4.20
CA ASN A 41 6.19 6.93 -4.85
C ASN A 41 4.89 7.72 -4.81
N HIS A 42 4.97 8.99 -4.43
CA HIS A 42 3.83 9.90 -4.45
C HIS A 42 4.13 11.07 -5.39
N LEU A 43 3.31 11.21 -6.42
CA LEU A 43 3.49 12.14 -7.53
C LEU A 43 2.31 13.10 -7.54
N VAL A 44 2.54 14.40 -7.57
CA VAL A 44 1.49 15.42 -7.48
C VAL A 44 1.46 16.23 -8.77
N SER A 45 0.26 16.58 -9.24
CA SER A 45 0.08 17.42 -10.42
C SER A 45 0.53 18.85 -10.14
N PRO A 46 0.93 19.63 -11.17
CA PRO A 46 1.34 21.02 -11.01
C PRO A 46 0.31 21.90 -10.28
N SER A 47 -0.99 21.68 -10.52
CA SER A 47 -2.07 22.40 -9.85
C SER A 47 -2.36 21.90 -8.43
N GLY A 48 -1.83 20.73 -8.05
CA GLY A 48 -2.11 20.06 -6.78
C GLY A 48 -3.49 19.41 -6.71
N LYS A 49 -4.26 19.38 -7.81
CA LYS A 49 -5.62 18.81 -7.84
C LYS A 49 -5.63 17.29 -8.01
N ALA A 50 -4.56 16.72 -8.54
CA ALA A 50 -4.42 15.27 -8.67
C ALA A 50 -3.11 14.80 -8.05
N SER A 51 -3.13 13.59 -7.51
CA SER A 51 -1.91 12.87 -7.15
C SER A 51 -2.02 11.39 -7.49
N ILE A 52 -0.88 10.76 -7.72
CA ILE A 52 -0.76 9.34 -8.01
C ILE A 52 0.22 8.74 -7.01
N GLU A 53 -0.27 7.76 -6.26
CA GLU A 53 0.55 6.89 -5.45
C GLU A 53 0.85 5.61 -6.23
N LEU A 54 2.12 5.24 -6.31
CA LEU A 54 2.58 3.99 -6.90
C LEU A 54 3.22 3.16 -5.81
N GLY A 55 2.77 1.92 -5.68
CA GLY A 55 3.32 0.97 -4.73
C GLY A 55 3.56 -0.39 -5.37
N GLU A 56 4.58 -1.09 -4.87
CA GLU A 56 4.85 -2.48 -5.24
C GLU A 56 5.01 -3.35 -3.99
N LEU A 57 4.52 -4.57 -4.07
CA LEU A 57 4.81 -5.62 -3.11
C LEU A 57 5.22 -6.88 -3.88
N CYS A 58 6.49 -7.21 -3.80
CA CYS A 58 7.13 -8.33 -4.48
C CYS A 58 7.21 -9.55 -3.56
N GLY A 59 6.64 -10.66 -4.03
CA GLY A 59 6.89 -12.00 -3.48
C GLY A 59 7.80 -12.79 -4.41
N ASP A 60 8.07 -14.04 -4.03
CA ASP A 60 9.01 -14.92 -4.76
C ASP A 60 8.62 -15.16 -6.23
N ALA A 61 7.31 -15.15 -6.54
CA ALA A 61 6.79 -15.51 -7.87
C ALA A 61 6.32 -14.32 -8.71
N ALA A 62 5.99 -13.18 -8.10
CA ALA A 62 5.46 -12.01 -8.78
C ALA A 62 5.46 -10.78 -7.87
N CYS A 63 5.48 -9.59 -8.46
CA CYS A 63 5.12 -8.36 -7.76
C CYS A 63 3.68 -7.96 -8.04
N THR A 64 2.95 -7.66 -6.97
CA THR A 64 1.69 -6.95 -7.03
C THR A 64 2.00 -5.46 -7.11
N ARG A 65 1.45 -4.79 -8.13
CA ARG A 65 1.69 -3.38 -8.38
C ARG A 65 0.37 -2.65 -8.31
N VAL A 66 0.36 -1.53 -7.59
CA VAL A 66 -0.83 -0.72 -7.37
C VAL A 66 -0.53 0.72 -7.72
N ALA A 67 -1.43 1.32 -8.49
CA ALA A 67 -1.50 2.75 -8.69
C ALA A 67 -2.81 3.24 -8.07
N ILE A 68 -2.75 4.31 -7.28
CA ILE A 68 -3.92 4.96 -6.70
C ILE A 68 -3.91 6.40 -7.17
N LEU A 69 -4.92 6.77 -7.94
CA LEU A 69 -5.19 8.14 -8.33
C LEU A 69 -6.07 8.79 -7.26
N GLU A 70 -5.63 9.93 -6.73
CA GLU A 70 -6.44 10.82 -5.90
C GLU A 70 -6.76 12.10 -6.68
N VAL A 71 -8.03 12.49 -6.77
CA VAL A 71 -8.48 13.75 -7.40
C VAL A 71 -9.25 14.57 -6.39
N THR A 72 -8.91 15.86 -6.32
CA THR A 72 -9.61 16.86 -5.50
C THR A 72 -10.64 17.59 -6.36
N GLY A 73 -11.91 17.42 -6.02
CA GLY A 73 -13.04 18.09 -6.65
C GLY A 73 -13.06 19.59 -6.38
N SER A 74 -13.93 20.31 -7.10
CA SER A 74 -14.11 21.76 -6.92
C SER A 74 -14.66 22.16 -5.55
N ASP A 75 -15.33 21.22 -4.87
CA ASP A 75 -15.83 21.34 -3.50
C ASP A 75 -14.77 20.97 -2.45
N GLY A 76 -13.57 20.58 -2.87
CA GLY A 76 -12.49 20.11 -2.01
C GLY A 76 -12.64 18.63 -1.62
N ALA A 77 -13.67 17.93 -2.08
CA ALA A 77 -13.81 16.50 -1.82
C ALA A 77 -12.71 15.71 -2.54
N LYS A 78 -12.18 14.67 -1.88
CA LYS A 78 -11.14 13.82 -2.43
C LYS A 78 -11.73 12.48 -2.85
N THR A 79 -11.48 12.09 -4.10
CA THR A 79 -11.85 10.77 -4.63
C THR A 79 -10.59 9.97 -4.87
N ARG A 80 -10.54 8.73 -4.38
CA ARG A 80 -9.43 7.80 -4.62
C ARG A 80 -9.90 6.64 -5.49
N THR A 81 -9.17 6.38 -6.57
CA THR A 81 -9.46 5.34 -7.55
C THR A 81 -8.21 4.49 -7.76
N GLY A 82 -8.34 3.17 -7.68
CA GLY A 82 -7.26 2.26 -8.03
C GLY A 82 -7.13 2.16 -9.55
N CYS A 83 -5.96 2.47 -10.11
CA CYS A 83 -5.66 2.21 -11.51
C CYS A 83 -5.03 0.81 -11.64
N PRO A 84 -5.62 -0.10 -12.42
CA PRO A 84 -5.04 -1.42 -12.63
C PRO A 84 -3.70 -1.30 -13.37
N LEU A 85 -2.65 -1.91 -12.83
CA LEU A 85 -1.32 -1.98 -13.44
C LEU A 85 -1.05 -3.38 -14.01
N THR A 86 -1.03 -3.52 -15.33
CA THR A 86 -0.63 -4.76 -16.01
C THR A 86 0.85 -4.75 -16.37
N LEU A 87 1.72 -4.60 -15.36
CA LEU A 87 3.16 -4.72 -15.50
C LEU A 87 3.61 -6.06 -14.91
N ALA A 88 4.21 -6.92 -15.73
CA ALA A 88 4.72 -8.22 -15.31
C ALA A 88 6.13 -8.09 -14.70
N GLY A 89 6.52 -9.07 -13.89
CA GLY A 89 7.87 -9.20 -13.35
C GLY A 89 7.91 -9.50 -11.86
N THR A 90 9.02 -10.08 -11.41
CA THR A 90 9.27 -10.51 -10.03
C THR A 90 10.15 -9.55 -9.23
N THR A 91 10.53 -8.43 -9.83
CA THR A 91 11.40 -7.42 -9.21
C THR A 91 10.72 -6.05 -9.19
N PRO A 92 11.05 -5.18 -8.21
CA PRO A 92 10.52 -3.82 -8.16
C PRO A 92 10.87 -3.04 -9.45
N LEU A 93 9.86 -2.39 -10.05
CA LEU A 93 9.98 -1.52 -11.22
C LEU A 93 9.94 -0.04 -10.87
N PHE A 94 9.43 0.34 -9.70
CA PHE A 94 9.24 1.72 -9.25
C PHE A 94 10.32 2.17 -8.28
N THR A 95 11.56 1.71 -8.48
CA THR A 95 12.70 2.14 -7.66
C THR A 95 13.08 3.60 -7.91
N SER A 96 12.80 4.09 -9.11
CA SER A 96 12.78 5.50 -9.46
C SER A 96 11.63 5.74 -10.40
N VAL A 97 10.81 6.76 -10.11
CA VAL A 97 9.72 7.18 -10.99
C VAL A 97 9.79 8.69 -11.18
N SER A 98 9.59 9.12 -12.43
CA SER A 98 9.38 10.52 -12.79
C SER A 98 8.07 10.67 -13.54
N ALA A 99 7.43 11.82 -13.35
CA ALA A 99 6.13 12.13 -13.92
C ALA A 99 6.20 13.35 -14.82
N VAL A 100 5.60 13.24 -16.00
CA VAL A 100 5.33 14.34 -16.91
C VAL A 100 3.82 14.45 -17.07
N TRP A 101 3.25 15.47 -16.45
CA TRP A 101 1.82 15.75 -16.53
C TRP A 101 1.49 16.42 -17.87
N ALA A 102 0.35 16.05 -18.47
CA ALA A 102 -0.20 16.81 -19.57
C ALA A 102 -0.51 18.25 -19.12
N ALA A 103 -0.46 19.20 -20.06
CA ALA A 103 -0.68 20.61 -19.75
C ALA A 103 -2.09 20.90 -19.18
N ASP A 104 -3.07 20.08 -19.55
CA ASP A 104 -4.44 20.12 -19.01
C ASP A 104 -4.65 19.19 -17.80
N GLU A 105 -3.60 18.51 -17.36
CA GLU A 105 -3.59 17.53 -16.27
C GLU A 105 -4.60 16.37 -16.45
N THR A 106 -4.99 16.05 -17.68
CA THR A 106 -5.92 14.94 -17.96
C THR A 106 -5.23 13.57 -18.03
N SER A 107 -3.90 13.57 -18.22
CA SER A 107 -3.07 12.37 -18.20
C SER A 107 -1.71 12.65 -17.57
N VAL A 108 -1.06 11.60 -17.11
CA VAL A 108 0.35 11.64 -16.72
C VAL A 108 1.12 10.56 -17.46
N GLN A 109 2.32 10.91 -17.91
CA GLN A 109 3.30 9.95 -18.38
C GLN A 109 4.30 9.68 -17.26
N LEU A 110 4.45 8.41 -16.89
CA LEU A 110 5.33 7.91 -15.86
C LEU A 110 6.50 7.21 -16.52
N ALA A 111 7.71 7.74 -16.35
CA ALA A 111 8.92 7.01 -16.68
C ALA A 111 9.45 6.35 -15.41
N TYR A 112 9.60 5.02 -15.45
CA TYR A 112 10.07 4.23 -14.31
C TYR A 112 11.36 3.48 -14.65
N ALA A 113 12.19 3.30 -13.63
CA ALA A 113 13.40 2.50 -13.70
C ALA A 113 13.38 1.40 -12.62
N SER A 114 13.73 0.19 -13.04
CA SER A 114 13.92 -0.94 -12.15
C SER A 114 15.37 -1.02 -11.67
N ALA A 115 15.59 -1.58 -10.48
CA ALA A 115 16.93 -1.93 -10.00
C ALA A 115 17.60 -3.02 -10.86
N THR A 116 16.81 -3.88 -11.51
CA THR A 116 17.30 -5.07 -12.24
C THR A 116 16.54 -5.35 -13.55
N GLY A 117 15.37 -4.75 -13.74
CA GLY A 117 14.51 -4.90 -14.92
C GLY A 117 14.68 -3.81 -15.96
N THR A 118 13.91 -3.92 -17.04
CA THR A 118 13.90 -2.94 -18.13
C THR A 118 13.16 -1.68 -17.69
N PRO A 119 13.74 -0.48 -17.85
CA PRO A 119 13.01 0.76 -17.64
C PRO A 119 11.88 0.87 -18.67
N GLY A 120 10.84 1.60 -18.33
CA GLY A 120 9.68 1.74 -19.19
C GLY A 120 8.97 3.06 -19.00
N VAL A 121 8.01 3.28 -19.88
CA VAL A 121 7.11 4.43 -19.82
C VAL A 121 5.69 3.89 -19.78
N LEU A 122 4.86 4.52 -18.98
CA LEU A 122 3.43 4.22 -18.85
C LEU A 122 2.66 5.54 -18.91
N THR A 123 1.57 5.58 -19.65
CA THR A 123 0.64 6.73 -19.58
C THR A 123 -0.62 6.34 -18.83
N ILE A 124 -1.00 7.13 -17.83
CA ILE A 124 -2.25 6.98 -17.08
C ILE A 124 -3.19 8.11 -17.51
N ASN A 125 -4.36 7.74 -18.03
CA ASN A 125 -5.46 8.68 -18.25
C ASN A 125 -6.28 8.81 -16.95
N LEU A 126 -6.50 10.04 -16.48
CA LEU A 126 -7.16 10.29 -15.20
C LEU A 126 -8.68 10.08 -15.25
N ALA A 127 -9.30 10.19 -16.42
CA ALA A 127 -10.76 10.14 -16.54
C ALA A 127 -11.31 8.74 -16.21
N ASP A 128 -10.57 7.70 -16.54
CA ASP A 128 -10.98 6.30 -16.44
C ASP A 128 -9.92 5.41 -15.76
N CYS A 129 -8.82 5.99 -15.28
CA CYS A 129 -7.68 5.25 -14.71
C CYS A 129 -7.13 4.20 -15.70
N THR A 130 -7.30 4.42 -17.01
CA THR A 130 -6.82 3.46 -18.02
C THR A 130 -5.35 3.69 -18.33
N LEU A 131 -4.69 2.58 -18.66
CA LEU A 131 -3.31 2.58 -19.13
C LEU A 131 -3.31 2.53 -20.64
N THR A 132 -2.46 3.36 -21.23
CA THR A 132 -2.10 3.25 -22.64
C THR A 132 -0.58 3.15 -22.76
N ASP A 133 -0.13 2.16 -23.53
CA ASP A 133 1.26 1.99 -23.93
C ASP A 133 1.70 3.08 -24.92
#